data_AF-A0A9P5CS76-F1
#
_entry.id   AF-A0A9P5CS76-F1
#
_cell.length_a   1.000
_cell.length_b   1.000
_cell.length_c   1.000
_cell.angle_alpha   90.00
_cell.angle_beta   90.00
_cell.angle_gamma   90.00
#
_symmetry.space_group_name_H-M   'P 1'
#
loop_
_entity.id
_entity.type
_entity.pdbx_description
1 polymer ?
#
loop_
_entity_poly.entity_id
_entity_poly.type
_entity_poly.pdbx_seq_one_letter_code
_entity_poly.pdbx_strand_id
1 'polypeptide(L)'
;KWYSAPVTARLSETRGKAVLLRRYYGDPEVAPTERMGLDLEEWLDDNPDFTIETPTGVKVHLQDKWKYATRCELDDLVASKQTFVQKMMAKADGTGTGPDADDPDQTWYINFCSAVGDPVEHGEVAEAKWIAVGAHSDMHFFGKWVEGMNVRTRDYLRSLGNGKKRLGVVNLDYPELPEDSDLVARLIETNF
;
A
#
# COMPACT_ATOMS: atom_id res chain seq x y z
N LYS A 1 -15.32 11.22 16.47
CA LYS A 1 -14.28 11.74 17.41
C LYS A 1 -12.92 11.48 16.77
N TRP A 2 -11.92 12.34 16.99
CA TRP A 2 -10.57 12.20 16.39
C TRP A 2 -9.52 11.83 17.44
N TYR A 3 -8.51 11.07 17.04
CA TYR A 3 -7.23 10.92 17.72
C TYR A 3 -6.20 11.71 16.90
N SER A 4 -5.64 12.75 17.53
CA SER A 4 -4.80 13.74 16.85
C SER A 4 -3.38 13.82 17.40
N ALA A 5 -3.00 12.95 18.35
CA ALA A 5 -1.62 12.95 18.85
C ALA A 5 -0.66 12.49 17.73
N PRO A 6 0.53 13.12 17.59
CA PRO A 6 1.47 12.83 16.52
C PRO A 6 2.35 11.61 16.80
N VAL A 7 1.77 10.53 17.34
CA VAL A 7 2.49 9.31 17.73
C VAL A 7 1.70 8.07 17.31
N THR A 8 2.34 6.89 17.33
CA THR A 8 1.64 5.61 17.11
C THR A 8 0.56 5.40 18.15
N ALA A 9 -0.69 5.38 17.71
CA ALA A 9 -1.85 5.21 18.57
C ALA A 9 -2.08 3.73 18.91
N ARG A 10 -2.52 3.44 20.15
CA ARG A 10 -2.95 2.09 20.53
C ARG A 10 -4.40 1.85 20.17
N LEU A 11 -4.75 0.60 19.81
CA LEU A 11 -6.14 0.24 19.48
C LEU A 11 -7.13 0.57 20.61
N SER A 12 -6.73 0.41 21.88
CA SER A 12 -7.56 0.78 23.04
C SER A 12 -7.91 2.27 23.10
N GLU A 13 -7.08 3.13 22.51
CA GLU A 13 -7.24 4.58 22.54
C GLU A 13 -8.07 5.11 21.35
N THR A 14 -8.12 4.34 20.26
CA THR A 14 -8.67 4.77 18.96
C THR A 14 -9.99 4.12 18.59
N ARG A 15 -10.48 3.11 19.34
CA ARG A 15 -11.83 2.54 19.11
C ARG A 15 -12.90 3.64 19.09
N GLY A 16 -13.67 3.69 18.01
CA GLY A 16 -14.71 4.71 17.79
C GLY A 16 -14.17 6.11 17.44
N LYS A 17 -12.89 6.22 17.06
CA LYS A 17 -12.25 7.47 16.63
C LYS A 17 -11.58 7.29 15.26
N ALA A 18 -11.45 8.40 14.53
CA ALA A 18 -10.59 8.48 13.36
C ALA A 18 -9.17 8.88 13.79
N VAL A 19 -8.15 8.20 13.26
CA VAL A 19 -6.73 8.53 13.47
C VAL A 19 -6.26 9.36 12.30
N LEU A 20 -5.64 10.51 12.56
CA LEU A 20 -5.15 11.40 11.51
C LEU A 20 -3.75 10.98 11.04
N LEU A 21 -3.64 10.62 9.75
CA LEU A 21 -2.38 10.51 9.01
C LEU A 21 -2.27 11.76 8.11
N ARG A 22 -1.33 12.67 8.39
CA ARG A 22 -1.28 13.99 7.77
C ARG A 22 -0.31 14.01 6.59
N ARG A 23 -0.83 14.23 5.38
CA ARG A 23 -0.04 14.39 4.13
C ARG A 23 0.04 15.83 3.61
N TYR A 24 -0.39 16.81 4.41
CA TYR A 24 -0.36 18.24 4.08
C TYR A 24 0.57 18.98 5.04
N TYR A 25 1.11 20.11 4.62
CA TYR A 25 2.02 20.92 5.44
C TYR A 25 1.38 21.36 6.75
N GLY A 26 2.12 21.18 7.84
CA GLY A 26 1.72 21.68 9.15
C GLY A 26 1.70 23.20 9.23
N ASP A 27 1.01 23.73 10.23
CA ASP A 27 1.09 25.16 10.57
C ASP A 27 2.54 25.53 10.92
N PRO A 28 3.16 26.51 10.25
CA PRO A 28 4.52 26.94 10.54
C PRO A 28 4.68 27.57 11.93
N GLU A 29 3.60 28.04 12.57
CA GLU A 29 3.63 28.61 13.92
C GLU A 29 3.57 27.54 15.03
N VAL A 30 3.22 26.29 14.67
CA VAL A 30 3.13 25.16 15.61
C VAL A 30 4.38 24.29 15.50
N ALA A 31 5.00 23.97 16.65
CA ALA A 31 6.18 23.12 16.72
C ALA A 31 5.90 21.75 16.06
N PRO A 32 6.83 21.18 15.26
CA PRO A 32 6.59 19.94 14.53
C PRO A 32 6.08 18.77 15.38
N THR A 33 6.56 18.66 16.62
CA THR A 33 6.16 17.62 17.60
C THR A 33 4.79 17.84 18.25
N GLU A 34 4.18 19.01 18.06
CA GLU A 34 2.87 19.39 18.60
C GLU A 34 1.77 19.43 17.52
N ARG A 35 2.15 19.30 16.24
CA ARG A 35 1.22 19.26 15.11
C ARG A 35 0.30 18.05 15.23
N MET A 36 -0.92 18.21 14.72
CA MET A 36 -1.92 17.13 14.79
C MET A 36 -1.62 16.01 13.78
N GLY A 37 -1.81 14.77 14.26
CA GLY A 37 -1.72 13.55 13.45
C GLY A 37 -0.29 13.10 13.19
N LEU A 38 -0.16 11.86 12.72
CA LEU A 38 1.13 11.32 12.31
C LEU A 38 1.62 12.07 11.07
N ASP A 39 2.83 12.62 11.15
CA ASP A 39 3.39 13.48 10.09
C ASP A 39 3.91 12.66 8.90
N LEU A 40 3.28 12.83 7.75
CA LEU A 40 3.66 12.20 6.49
C LEU A 40 3.83 13.26 5.38
N GLU A 41 4.21 14.50 5.75
CA GLU A 41 4.34 15.61 4.81
C GLU A 41 5.48 15.43 3.79
N GLU A 42 6.51 14.66 4.12
CA GLU A 42 7.65 14.34 3.26
C GLU A 42 7.35 13.19 2.26
N TRP A 43 6.10 13.06 1.82
CA TRP A 43 5.69 12.01 0.91
C TRP A 43 6.35 12.16 -0.47
N LEU A 44 7.11 11.15 -0.89
CA LEU A 44 7.75 11.16 -2.20
C LEU A 44 6.77 10.74 -3.30
N ASP A 45 6.75 11.47 -4.41
CA ASP A 45 5.91 11.15 -5.57
C ASP A 45 6.42 9.89 -6.29
N ASP A 46 5.49 9.01 -6.64
CA ASP A 46 5.70 7.80 -7.45
C ASP A 46 6.92 6.94 -7.05
N ASN A 47 7.09 6.72 -5.74
CA ASN A 47 8.29 6.08 -5.19
C ASN A 47 7.99 4.65 -4.66
N PRO A 48 8.72 3.61 -5.11
CA PRO A 48 8.47 2.24 -4.71
C PRO A 48 8.98 1.84 -3.32
N ASP A 49 9.89 2.59 -2.69
CA ASP A 49 10.40 2.29 -1.35
C ASP A 49 11.05 3.54 -0.76
N PHE A 50 10.41 4.12 0.26
CA PHE A 50 10.95 5.23 1.01
C PHE A 50 10.51 5.17 2.46
N THR A 51 11.20 5.92 3.32
CA THR A 51 10.92 5.99 4.75
C THR A 51 10.78 7.45 5.16
N ILE A 52 9.72 7.76 5.88
CA ILE A 52 9.56 9.03 6.59
C ILE A 52 9.85 8.77 8.06
N GLU A 53 10.75 9.56 8.66
CA GLU A 53 10.93 9.62 10.10
C GLU A 53 10.26 10.90 10.62
N THR A 54 9.21 10.72 11.40
CA THR A 54 8.43 11.86 11.93
C THR A 54 9.22 12.62 13.01
N PRO A 55 8.87 13.89 13.28
CA PRO A 55 9.51 14.66 14.37
C PRO A 55 9.42 14.02 15.76
N THR A 56 8.48 13.08 15.96
CA THR A 56 8.29 12.34 17.22
C THR A 56 8.97 10.97 17.24
N GLY A 57 9.76 10.62 16.21
CA GLY A 57 10.56 9.40 16.13
C GLY A 57 9.82 8.18 15.54
N VAL A 58 8.55 8.32 15.17
CA VAL A 58 7.82 7.25 14.45
C VAL A 58 8.40 7.11 13.04
N LYS A 59 8.73 5.87 12.64
CA LYS A 59 9.20 5.53 11.30
C LYS A 59 8.06 4.98 10.46
N VAL A 60 7.95 5.43 9.22
CA VAL A 60 6.91 5.00 8.28
C VAL A 60 7.56 4.59 6.97
N HIS A 61 7.63 3.29 6.73
CA HIS A 61 8.05 2.72 5.45
C HIS A 61 6.88 2.70 4.48
N LEU A 62 7.12 3.19 3.26
CA LEU A 62 6.10 3.49 2.27
C LEU A 62 6.47 2.89 0.91
N GLN A 63 5.48 2.28 0.28
CA GLN A 63 5.50 1.83 -1.12
C GLN A 63 4.37 2.57 -1.82
N ASP A 64 4.68 3.53 -2.68
CA ASP A 64 3.69 4.31 -3.43
C ASP A 64 4.13 4.56 -4.88
N LYS A 65 4.59 3.49 -5.54
CA LYS A 65 4.77 3.48 -7.00
C LYS A 65 3.39 3.36 -7.66
N TRP A 66 2.77 4.46 -8.02
CA TRP A 66 1.39 4.50 -8.52
C TRP A 66 1.29 4.81 -10.02
N LYS A 67 2.30 5.46 -10.63
CA LYS A 67 2.23 5.97 -12.00
C LYS A 67 3.08 5.16 -12.98
N TYR A 68 2.48 4.45 -13.94
CA TYR A 68 3.22 3.80 -15.01
C TYR A 68 3.22 4.68 -16.27
N ALA A 69 4.21 5.59 -16.35
CA ALA A 69 4.29 6.57 -17.43
C ALA A 69 4.64 5.94 -18.79
N THR A 70 5.63 5.05 -18.83
CA THR A 70 5.98 4.36 -20.08
C THR A 70 4.93 3.32 -20.45
N ARG A 71 4.56 3.25 -21.74
CA ARG A 71 3.70 2.19 -22.26
C ARG A 71 4.30 0.81 -21.96
N CYS A 72 3.58 0.00 -21.19
CA CYS A 72 3.89 -1.39 -20.92
C CYS A 72 2.62 -2.24 -21.02
N GLU A 73 2.80 -3.55 -21.24
CA GLU A 73 1.68 -4.48 -21.22
C GLU A 73 1.10 -4.60 -19.81
N LEU A 74 -0.21 -4.85 -19.70
CA LEU A 74 -0.89 -4.99 -18.40
C LEU A 74 -0.21 -6.05 -17.51
N ASP A 75 0.24 -7.16 -18.09
CA ASP A 75 0.91 -8.23 -17.36
C ASP A 75 2.23 -7.76 -16.73
N ASP A 76 3.04 -7.00 -17.47
CA ASP A 76 4.30 -6.43 -17.01
C ASP A 76 4.07 -5.37 -15.92
N LEU A 77 3.04 -4.53 -16.09
CA LEU A 77 2.64 -3.54 -15.09
C LEU A 77 2.26 -4.21 -13.78
N VAL A 78 1.33 -5.16 -13.83
CA VAL A 78 0.84 -5.87 -12.64
C VAL A 78 1.98 -6.65 -11.99
N ALA A 79 2.84 -7.34 -12.75
CA ALA A 79 4.00 -8.06 -12.22
C ALA A 79 5.02 -7.13 -11.53
N SER A 80 5.29 -5.97 -12.13
CA SER A 80 6.14 -4.94 -11.54
C SER A 80 5.56 -4.44 -10.22
N LYS A 81 4.28 -4.07 -10.21
CA LYS A 81 3.60 -3.56 -9.02
C LYS A 81 3.54 -4.61 -7.91
N GLN A 82 3.23 -5.84 -8.25
CA GLN A 82 3.25 -6.99 -7.34
C GLN A 82 4.61 -7.15 -6.66
N THR A 83 5.71 -6.99 -7.40
CA THR A 83 7.06 -7.09 -6.83
C THR A 83 7.28 -6.05 -5.73
N PHE A 84 6.85 -4.80 -5.92
CA PHE A 84 6.98 -3.76 -4.90
C PHE A 84 6.09 -4.04 -3.67
N VAL A 85 4.85 -4.45 -3.90
CA VAL A 85 3.89 -4.80 -2.84
C VAL A 85 4.43 -5.95 -1.98
N GLN A 86 4.93 -7.02 -2.62
CA GLN A 86 5.49 -8.18 -1.93
C GLN A 86 6.77 -7.84 -1.15
N LYS A 87 7.63 -6.98 -1.70
CA LYS A 87 8.82 -6.51 -0.98
C LYS A 87 8.46 -5.76 0.30
N MET A 88 7.46 -4.86 0.25
CA MET A 88 7.01 -4.14 1.44
C MET A 88 6.34 -5.06 2.46
N MET A 89 5.54 -6.04 2.02
CA MET A 89 4.98 -7.07 2.89
C MET A 89 6.07 -7.92 3.57
N ALA A 90 7.09 -8.34 2.82
CA ALA A 90 8.21 -9.10 3.37
C ALA A 90 9.03 -8.26 4.36
N LYS A 91 9.24 -6.97 4.07
CA LYS A 91 9.89 -6.01 4.99
C LYS A 91 9.09 -5.89 6.30
N ALA A 92 7.76 -5.79 6.22
CA ALA A 92 6.88 -5.73 7.37
C ALA A 92 6.88 -7.04 8.20
N ASP A 93 6.95 -8.20 7.55
CA ASP A 93 6.96 -9.52 8.20
C ASP A 93 8.35 -9.90 8.78
N GLY A 94 9.36 -9.06 8.54
CA GLY A 94 10.74 -9.29 8.98
C GLY A 94 11.50 -10.34 8.14
N THR A 95 10.93 -10.81 7.02
CA THR A 95 11.60 -11.73 6.09
C THR A 95 12.32 -11.02 4.95
N GLY A 96 12.05 -9.72 4.77
CA GLY A 96 12.67 -8.87 3.75
C GLY A 96 13.94 -8.18 4.25
N THR A 97 14.70 -7.60 3.33
CA THR A 97 15.85 -6.75 3.65
C THR A 97 15.36 -5.39 4.13
N GLY A 98 15.47 -5.11 5.42
CA GLY A 98 15.22 -3.82 6.05
C GLY A 98 16.29 -3.52 7.10
N PRO A 99 16.34 -2.32 7.68
CA PRO A 99 17.21 -2.07 8.81
C PRO A 99 16.84 -3.05 9.95
N ASP A 100 17.82 -3.84 10.40
CA ASP A 100 17.66 -4.96 11.35
C ASP A 100 17.16 -4.55 12.77
N ALA A 101 16.69 -3.32 12.98
CA ALA A 101 16.38 -2.78 14.31
C ALA A 101 15.18 -1.79 14.31
N ASP A 102 14.12 -2.06 13.57
CA ASP A 102 12.88 -1.28 13.68
C ASP A 102 12.11 -1.64 14.95
N ASP A 103 11.79 -0.63 15.77
CA ASP A 103 10.88 -0.81 16.92
C ASP A 103 9.47 -1.09 16.38
N PRO A 104 8.89 -2.29 16.64
CA PRO A 104 7.59 -2.64 16.10
C PRO A 104 6.48 -1.70 16.57
N ASP A 105 6.61 -1.07 17.75
CA ASP A 105 5.61 -0.14 18.30
C ASP A 105 5.72 1.27 17.71
N GLN A 106 6.84 1.60 17.04
CA GLN A 106 7.08 2.90 16.39
C GLN A 106 7.29 2.80 14.89
N THR A 107 7.03 1.65 14.29
CA THR A 107 7.25 1.43 12.86
C THR A 107 5.95 1.09 12.15
N TRP A 108 5.65 1.85 11.10
CA TRP A 108 4.53 1.59 10.20
C TRP A 108 5.05 1.13 8.86
N TYR A 109 4.32 0.23 8.22
CA TYR A 109 4.51 -0.16 6.83
C TYR A 109 3.20 0.14 6.12
N ILE A 110 3.23 1.02 5.12
CA ILE A 110 2.06 1.41 4.34
C ILE A 110 2.33 1.06 2.88
N ASN A 111 1.46 0.24 2.32
CA ASN A 111 1.66 -0.43 1.05
C ASN A 111 0.45 -0.21 0.16
N PHE A 112 0.65 0.33 -1.04
CA PHE A 112 -0.44 0.59 -1.98
C PHE A 112 -0.43 -0.47 -3.07
N CYS A 113 -1.50 -1.24 -3.21
CA CYS A 113 -1.67 -2.14 -4.36
C CYS A 113 -2.17 -1.41 -5.62
N SER A 114 -2.68 -0.19 -5.45
CA SER A 114 -3.22 0.66 -6.52
C SER A 114 -2.13 1.22 -7.44
N ALA A 115 -2.47 1.36 -8.71
CA ALA A 115 -1.66 2.01 -9.74
C ALA A 115 -2.53 2.42 -10.95
N VAL A 116 -1.98 3.26 -11.82
CA VAL A 116 -2.58 3.70 -13.09
C VAL A 116 -1.52 3.74 -14.18
N GLY A 117 -1.90 3.45 -15.43
CA GLY A 117 -1.11 3.85 -16.60
C GLY A 117 -1.34 5.33 -16.92
N ASP A 118 -0.30 6.06 -17.36
CA ASP A 118 -0.43 7.48 -17.69
C ASP A 118 -1.25 7.70 -18.98
N PRO A 119 -2.47 8.28 -18.92
CA PRO A 119 -3.30 8.50 -20.10
C PRO A 119 -2.79 9.64 -20.99
N VAL A 120 -2.02 10.57 -20.42
CA VAL A 120 -1.75 11.89 -21.02
C VAL A 120 -0.57 11.85 -21.97
N GLU A 121 0.51 11.15 -21.62
CA GLU A 121 1.74 11.12 -22.43
C GLU A 121 1.67 10.08 -23.57
N HIS A 122 0.95 8.96 -23.36
CA HIS A 122 0.99 7.82 -24.28
C HIS A 122 -0.38 7.20 -24.62
N GLY A 123 -1.48 7.82 -24.18
CA GLY A 123 -2.83 7.23 -24.24
C GLY A 123 -3.07 6.27 -23.08
N GLU A 124 -4.33 6.01 -22.72
CA GLU A 124 -4.71 5.17 -21.57
C GLU A 124 -4.16 3.74 -21.73
N VAL A 125 -3.05 3.44 -21.04
CA VAL A 125 -2.34 2.14 -21.15
C VAL A 125 -3.02 1.07 -20.29
N ALA A 126 -3.51 1.43 -19.10
CA ALA A 126 -4.27 0.55 -18.22
C ALA A 126 -5.05 1.36 -17.16
N GLU A 127 -6.37 1.18 -17.11
CA GLU A 127 -7.22 1.77 -16.07
C GLU A 127 -6.95 1.15 -14.69
N ALA A 128 -7.15 1.92 -13.61
CA ALA A 128 -7.02 1.42 -12.24
C ALA A 128 -7.83 0.13 -11.99
N LYS A 129 -9.02 0.04 -12.58
CA LYS A 129 -9.88 -1.15 -12.49
C LYS A 129 -9.24 -2.36 -13.15
N TRP A 130 -8.62 -2.20 -14.32
CA TRP A 130 -7.97 -3.31 -15.04
C TRP A 130 -6.73 -3.79 -14.29
N ILE A 131 -5.99 -2.86 -13.66
CA ILE A 131 -4.83 -3.18 -12.83
C ILE A 131 -5.27 -3.93 -11.55
N ALA A 132 -6.34 -3.48 -10.89
CA ALA A 132 -6.82 -4.09 -9.66
C ALA A 132 -7.45 -5.49 -9.90
N VAL A 133 -8.33 -5.60 -10.88
CA VAL A 133 -9.18 -6.79 -11.08
C VAL A 133 -8.61 -7.74 -12.15
N GLY A 134 -7.99 -7.17 -13.19
CA GLY A 134 -7.58 -7.87 -14.40
C GLY A 134 -8.38 -7.44 -15.63
N ALA A 135 -7.83 -7.72 -16.81
CA ALA A 135 -8.47 -7.48 -18.10
C ALA A 135 -7.86 -8.40 -19.18
N HIS A 136 -8.47 -8.46 -20.36
CA HIS A 136 -7.90 -9.15 -21.52
C HIS A 136 -6.79 -8.31 -22.17
N SER A 137 -5.65 -8.93 -22.49
CA SER A 137 -4.44 -8.25 -23.01
C SER A 137 -4.49 -7.82 -24.47
N ASP A 138 -5.57 -8.07 -25.22
CA ASP A 138 -5.73 -7.57 -26.60
C ASP A 138 -7.21 -7.63 -27.05
N MET A 139 -7.67 -6.61 -27.80
CA MET A 139 -9.05 -6.51 -28.31
C MET A 139 -9.26 -7.29 -29.62
N HIS A 140 -8.22 -7.89 -30.22
CA HIS A 140 -8.33 -8.66 -31.45
C HIS A 140 -8.48 -10.17 -31.20
N PHE A 141 -9.74 -10.60 -31.14
CA PHE A 141 -10.30 -11.96 -31.28
C PHE A 141 -9.84 -13.10 -30.35
N PHE A 142 -8.67 -13.05 -29.69
CA PHE A 142 -8.19 -14.08 -28.75
C PHE A 142 -7.36 -13.51 -27.57
N GLY A 143 -7.73 -12.36 -27.01
CA GLY A 143 -6.99 -11.76 -25.90
C GLY A 143 -6.86 -12.71 -24.69
N LYS A 144 -5.64 -12.85 -24.13
CA LYS A 144 -5.39 -13.64 -22.92
C LYS A 144 -5.89 -12.86 -21.71
N TRP A 145 -6.57 -13.52 -20.78
CA TRP A 145 -6.91 -12.91 -19.48
C TRP A 145 -5.63 -12.67 -18.67
N VAL A 146 -5.45 -11.44 -18.19
CA VAL A 146 -4.38 -11.06 -17.27
C VAL A 146 -5.01 -10.79 -15.91
N GLU A 147 -4.57 -11.55 -14.91
CA GLU A 147 -4.99 -11.37 -13.52
C GLU A 147 -4.44 -10.06 -12.96
N GLY A 148 -5.31 -9.29 -12.31
CA GLY A 148 -4.94 -8.04 -11.63
C GLY A 148 -4.36 -8.25 -10.23
N MET A 149 -4.00 -7.13 -9.61
CA MET A 149 -3.36 -7.06 -8.28
C MET A 149 -4.17 -7.77 -7.18
N ASN A 150 -5.50 -7.72 -7.20
CA ASN A 150 -6.29 -8.34 -6.13
C ASN A 150 -6.16 -9.87 -6.15
N VAL A 151 -6.24 -10.48 -7.33
CA VAL A 151 -6.06 -11.92 -7.52
C VAL A 151 -4.64 -12.35 -7.16
N ARG A 152 -3.64 -11.63 -7.68
CA ARG A 152 -2.23 -11.98 -7.43
C ARG A 152 -1.80 -11.78 -5.99
N THR A 153 -2.28 -10.73 -5.32
CA THR A 153 -2.04 -10.51 -3.90
C THR A 153 -2.72 -11.59 -3.08
N ARG A 154 -3.97 -11.98 -3.40
CA ARG A 154 -4.67 -13.09 -2.75
C ARG A 154 -3.87 -14.39 -2.85
N ASP A 155 -3.38 -14.72 -4.04
CA ASP A 155 -2.63 -15.96 -4.25
C ASP A 155 -1.25 -15.92 -3.60
N TYR A 156 -0.62 -14.74 -3.51
CA TYR A 156 0.56 -14.54 -2.68
C TYR A 156 0.27 -14.80 -1.20
N LEU A 157 -0.81 -14.28 -0.64
CA LEU A 157 -1.19 -14.56 0.76
C LEU A 157 -1.40 -16.06 0.99
N ARG A 158 -1.99 -16.78 0.04
CA ARG A 158 -2.11 -18.25 0.11
C ARG A 158 -0.73 -18.92 0.15
N SER A 159 0.24 -18.41 -0.60
CA SER A 159 1.61 -18.95 -0.64
C SER A 159 2.40 -18.73 0.65
N LEU A 160 2.05 -17.71 1.45
CA LEU A 160 2.66 -17.46 2.77
C LEU A 160 2.27 -18.51 3.82
N GLY A 161 1.27 -19.34 3.52
CA GLY A 161 0.74 -20.35 4.42
C GLY A 161 -0.12 -19.77 5.53
N ASN A 162 -0.47 -20.62 6.50
CA ASN A 162 -1.30 -20.22 7.64
C ASN A 162 -0.43 -19.66 8.77
N GLY A 163 -0.92 -18.61 9.42
CA GLY A 163 -0.34 -18.08 10.65
C GLY A 163 -0.28 -16.57 10.70
N LYS A 164 0.14 -16.05 11.85
CA LYS A 164 0.28 -14.62 12.10
C LYS A 164 1.40 -14.03 11.26
N LYS A 165 1.08 -13.00 10.50
CA LYS A 165 1.99 -12.28 9.62
C LYS A 165 1.77 -10.78 9.73
N ARG A 166 2.83 -10.03 9.97
CA ARG A 166 2.76 -8.56 10.02
C ARG A 166 2.96 -8.04 8.60
N LEU A 167 1.86 -7.71 7.91
CA LEU A 167 1.93 -7.26 6.51
C LEU A 167 1.86 -5.73 6.35
N GLY A 168 1.72 -4.99 7.45
CA GLY A 168 1.49 -3.55 7.43
C GLY A 168 0.05 -3.18 7.07
N VAL A 169 -0.14 -1.92 6.70
CA VAL A 169 -1.39 -1.39 6.13
C VAL A 169 -1.34 -1.60 4.63
N VAL A 170 -2.29 -2.38 4.11
CA VAL A 170 -2.39 -2.69 2.68
C VAL A 170 -3.60 -1.96 2.09
N ASN A 171 -3.35 -0.94 1.27
CA ASN A 171 -4.37 -0.18 0.57
C ASN A 171 -4.69 -0.83 -0.77
N LEU A 172 -5.98 -1.05 -1.05
CA LEU A 172 -6.49 -1.76 -2.21
C LEU A 172 -7.43 -0.88 -3.02
N ASP A 173 -7.44 -1.06 -4.34
CA ASP A 173 -8.51 -0.58 -5.21
C ASP A 173 -9.51 -1.71 -5.46
N TYR A 174 -10.80 -1.37 -5.48
CA TYR A 174 -11.90 -2.32 -5.70
C TYR A 174 -11.76 -3.61 -4.87
N PRO A 175 -11.56 -3.53 -3.53
CA PRO A 175 -11.26 -4.70 -2.69
C PRO A 175 -12.33 -5.81 -2.74
N GLU A 176 -13.57 -5.43 -3.09
CA GLU A 176 -14.70 -6.33 -3.31
C GLU A 176 -14.69 -7.06 -4.66
N LEU A 177 -13.76 -6.70 -5.56
CA LEU A 177 -13.62 -7.32 -6.88
C LEU A 177 -12.34 -8.18 -6.99
N PRO A 178 -12.37 -9.27 -7.79
CA PRO A 178 -13.56 -9.83 -8.48
C PRO A 178 -14.63 -10.33 -7.51
N GLU A 179 -15.84 -10.65 -7.98
CA GLU A 179 -17.01 -10.97 -7.12
C GLU A 179 -16.76 -12.10 -6.09
N ASP A 180 -15.82 -12.99 -6.37
CA ASP A 180 -15.38 -14.09 -5.49
C ASP A 180 -14.15 -13.74 -4.62
N SER A 181 -13.79 -12.46 -4.53
CA SER A 181 -12.61 -11.99 -3.80
C SER A 181 -12.77 -12.18 -2.28
N ASP A 182 -11.89 -13.00 -1.71
CA ASP A 182 -11.70 -13.17 -0.27
C ASP A 182 -10.45 -12.42 0.25
N LEU A 183 -9.87 -11.53 -0.57
CA LEU A 183 -8.60 -10.85 -0.29
C LEU A 183 -8.61 -10.11 1.06
N VAL A 184 -9.66 -9.33 1.32
CA VAL A 184 -9.80 -8.57 2.58
C VAL A 184 -9.90 -9.52 3.78
N ALA A 185 -10.68 -10.60 3.65
CA ALA A 185 -10.81 -11.59 4.71
C ALA A 185 -9.46 -12.24 5.03
N ARG A 186 -8.68 -12.61 4.00
CA ARG A 186 -7.33 -13.17 4.16
C ARG A 186 -6.36 -12.21 4.83
N LEU A 187 -6.37 -10.93 4.46
CA LEU A 187 -5.55 -9.90 5.12
C LEU A 187 -5.94 -9.71 6.59
N ILE A 188 -7.21 -9.92 6.95
CA ILE A 188 -7.64 -9.89 8.35
C ILE A 188 -7.15 -11.15 9.08
N GLU A 189 -7.28 -12.32 8.47
CA GLU A 189 -6.87 -13.62 9.03
C GLU A 189 -5.38 -13.66 9.39
N THR A 190 -4.51 -12.94 8.68
CA THR A 190 -3.07 -12.87 9.01
C THR A 190 -2.77 -12.21 10.37
N ASN A 191 -3.76 -11.60 11.04
CA ASN A 191 -3.59 -11.03 12.38
C ASN A 191 -3.74 -12.09 13.51
N PHE A 192 -4.28 -13.28 13.21
CA PHE A 192 -4.71 -14.28 14.19
C PHE A 192 -4.01 -15.63 14.04
#